data_AF-A0A0F9Q4T6-F1
#
_entry.id   AF-A0A0F9Q4T6-F1
#
_cell.length_a   1.000
_cell.length_b   1.000
_cell.length_c   1.000
_cell.angle_alpha   90.00
_cell.angle_beta   90.00
_cell.angle_gamma   90.00
#
_symmetry.space_group_name_H-M   'P 1'
#
loop_
_entity.id
_entity.type
_entity.pdbx_description
1 polymer ?
#
loop_
_entity_poly.entity_id
_entity_poly.type
_entity_poly.pdbx_seq_one_letter_code
_entity_poly.pdbx_strand_id
1 'polypeptide(L)'
;MRQIDSKNGYDRILMISIRKVVWYRNFLFRHRVAKICVLIELNGAMKSSEQLSKINGKTKIAGVFGYPVEHSLSPLFHNAAFARLGLNFVYLPFPVKPGELKIAVQSIRSLNMIGINVTIPHKEKVLPYLDEISPEAKVIGTVNTIHNKEGKLIGYNTDGDGFIESLKKQGGFDPKDKNVFLLGAGGAAYAISFALIKNGIKKLILVNRT
;
A
#
# COMPACT_ATOMS: atom_id res chain seq x y z
N MET A 1 -1.75 -18.38 -9.84
CA MET A 1 -1.88 -18.01 -8.41
C MET A 1 -0.62 -18.51 -7.72
N ARG A 2 0.38 -17.65 -7.45
CA ARG A 2 1.56 -18.08 -6.67
C ARG A 2 1.13 -18.11 -5.21
N GLN A 3 1.33 -19.25 -4.53
CA GLN A 3 1.21 -19.32 -3.09
C GLN A 3 2.17 -18.30 -2.46
N ILE A 4 1.59 -17.40 -1.67
CA ILE A 4 2.31 -16.42 -0.86
C ILE A 4 2.81 -17.20 0.37
N ASP A 5 4.11 -17.41 0.47
CA ASP A 5 4.76 -18.18 1.53
C ASP A 5 4.92 -17.33 2.81
N SER A 6 3.99 -17.53 3.74
CA SER A 6 3.88 -16.85 5.05
C SER A 6 5.15 -16.82 5.93
N LYS A 7 6.23 -17.52 5.54
CA LYS A 7 7.52 -17.57 6.24
C LYS A 7 8.45 -16.39 5.92
N ASN A 8 8.28 -15.70 4.79
CA ASN A 8 9.14 -14.57 4.43
C ASN A 8 8.56 -13.22 4.90
N GLY A 9 9.38 -12.37 5.54
CA GLY A 9 8.97 -11.03 6.00
C GLY A 9 8.41 -10.13 4.88
N TYR A 10 8.82 -10.39 3.63
CA TYR A 10 8.29 -9.78 2.39
C TYR A 10 6.78 -9.91 2.26
N ASP A 11 6.25 -11.12 2.46
CA ASP A 11 4.83 -11.40 2.24
C ASP A 11 3.97 -10.65 3.25
N ARG A 12 4.46 -10.43 4.47
CA ARG A 12 3.75 -9.62 5.47
C ARG A 12 3.69 -8.15 5.09
N ILE A 13 4.76 -7.56 4.54
CA ILE A 13 4.78 -6.13 4.16
C ILE A 13 3.92 -5.88 2.93
N LEU A 14 4.01 -6.75 1.92
CA LEU A 14 3.15 -6.69 0.74
C LEU A 14 1.69 -6.93 1.15
N MET A 15 1.40 -7.90 2.03
CA MET A 15 0.07 -8.11 2.62
C MET A 15 -0.42 -6.86 3.36
N ILE A 16 0.39 -6.17 4.16
CA ILE A 16 -0.03 -4.96 4.87
C ILE A 16 -0.33 -3.84 3.86
N SER A 17 0.46 -3.72 2.79
CA SER A 17 0.21 -2.72 1.72
C SER A 17 -1.06 -3.03 0.91
N ILE A 18 -1.30 -4.30 0.58
CA ILE A 18 -2.51 -4.77 -0.13
C ILE A 18 -3.76 -4.65 0.75
N ARG A 19 -3.64 -4.94 2.07
CA ARG A 19 -4.76 -4.91 3.03
C ARG A 19 -5.13 -3.51 3.54
N LYS A 20 -4.54 -2.43 3.01
CA LYS A 20 -4.88 -1.03 3.38
C LYS A 20 -6.40 -0.77 3.40
N VAL A 21 -7.15 -1.39 2.49
CA VAL A 21 -8.62 -1.21 2.39
C VAL A 21 -9.41 -2.04 3.42
N VAL A 22 -8.91 -3.20 3.84
CA VAL A 22 -9.58 -4.13 4.80
C VAL A 22 -9.55 -3.61 6.22
N TRP A 23 -8.46 -2.96 6.60
CA TRP A 23 -8.36 -2.36 7.93
C TRP A 23 -9.19 -1.07 8.02
N TYR A 24 -9.18 -0.25 6.96
CA TYR A 24 -9.90 1.03 6.92
C TYR A 24 -11.40 0.89 7.19
N ARG A 25 -12.08 -0.12 6.62
CA ARG A 25 -13.53 -0.29 6.78
C ARG A 25 -13.94 -1.03 8.05
N ASN A 26 -13.20 -2.05 8.51
CA ASN A 26 -13.49 -2.64 9.82
C ASN A 26 -13.24 -1.65 10.98
N PHE A 27 -12.32 -0.70 10.79
CA PHE A 27 -12.05 0.39 11.72
C PHE A 27 -13.09 1.53 11.65
N LEU A 28 -13.56 1.91 10.45
CA LEU A 28 -14.49 3.06 10.27
C LEU A 28 -15.98 2.71 10.22
N PHE A 29 -16.39 1.55 9.70
CA PHE A 29 -17.81 1.24 9.49
C PHE A 29 -18.51 0.67 10.73
N ARG A 30 -17.73 0.22 11.73
CA ARG A 30 -18.30 -0.40 12.93
C ARG A 30 -18.68 0.61 14.02
N HIS A 31 -18.33 1.90 13.89
CA HIS A 31 -18.61 2.87 14.95
C HIS A 31 -18.87 4.29 14.41
N ARG A 32 -20.13 4.74 14.47
CA ARG A 32 -20.54 6.18 14.46
C ARG A 32 -20.08 6.94 15.73
N VAL A 33 -18.95 6.51 16.28
CA VAL A 33 -18.38 6.90 17.56
C VAL A 33 -16.86 7.04 17.36
N ALA A 34 -16.43 7.62 16.24
CA ALA A 34 -15.02 7.66 15.85
C ALA A 34 -14.12 8.50 16.79
N LYS A 35 -14.69 9.36 17.64
CA LYS A 35 -13.94 10.08 18.68
C LYS A 35 -13.80 9.31 20.00
N ILE A 36 -14.71 8.37 20.28
CA ILE A 36 -14.79 7.70 21.59
C ILE A 36 -14.31 6.24 21.49
N CYS A 37 -14.42 5.56 20.34
CA CYS A 37 -13.95 4.17 20.22
C CYS A 37 -12.43 4.05 20.12
N VAL A 38 -11.74 5.07 19.57
CA VAL A 38 -10.28 5.18 19.70
C VAL A 38 -9.91 5.30 21.18
N LEU A 39 -10.64 6.06 22.00
CA LEU A 39 -10.35 6.12 23.45
C LEU A 39 -10.75 4.85 24.22
N ILE A 40 -11.87 4.19 23.90
CA ILE A 40 -12.38 3.08 24.70
C ILE A 40 -11.63 1.75 24.43
N GLU A 41 -11.20 1.47 23.19
CA GLU A 41 -10.29 0.34 22.94
C GLU A 41 -8.84 0.64 23.38
N LEU A 42 -8.44 1.92 23.38
CA LEU A 42 -7.18 2.32 24.02
C LEU A 42 -7.23 2.16 25.54
N ASN A 43 -8.39 2.31 26.19
CA ASN A 43 -8.50 2.15 27.65
C ASN A 43 -8.36 0.69 28.12
N GLY A 44 -8.73 -0.29 27.29
CA GLY A 44 -8.44 -1.72 27.56
C GLY A 44 -7.00 -2.12 27.20
N ALA A 45 -6.36 -1.37 26.31
CA ALA A 45 -4.95 -1.50 25.93
C ALA A 45 -4.01 -0.57 26.73
N MET A 46 -4.52 0.16 27.73
CA MET A 46 -3.73 0.90 28.72
C MET A 46 -3.28 0.00 29.88
N LYS A 47 -2.91 -1.25 29.56
CA LYS A 47 -1.96 -2.01 30.36
C LYS A 47 -0.68 -2.12 29.54
N SER A 48 0.36 -1.53 30.11
CA SER A 48 1.74 -1.47 29.63
C SER A 48 2.02 -0.39 28.58
N SER A 49 2.53 0.72 29.08
CA SER A 49 3.48 1.64 28.45
C SER A 49 4.79 0.95 28.01
N GLU A 50 4.73 -0.32 27.58
CA GLU A 50 5.85 -1.21 27.25
C GLU A 50 5.54 -1.96 25.95
N GLN A 51 5.38 -1.24 24.83
CA GLN A 51 5.71 -1.78 23.51
C GLN A 51 5.80 -0.66 22.46
N LEU A 52 6.44 0.45 22.81
CA LEU A 52 7.29 1.11 21.82
C LEU A 52 8.38 0.09 21.49
N SER A 53 8.33 -0.54 20.31
CA SER A 53 9.47 -1.30 19.81
C SER A 53 10.66 -0.35 19.85
N LYS A 54 11.57 -0.53 20.82
CA LYS A 54 12.72 0.36 20.98
C LYS A 54 13.52 0.26 19.69
N ILE A 55 13.42 1.30 18.87
CA ILE A 55 14.21 1.45 17.66
C ILE A 55 15.67 1.26 18.06
N ASN A 56 16.36 0.37 17.36
CA ASN A 56 17.73 -0.03 17.65
C ASN A 56 18.50 -0.25 16.34
N GLY A 57 19.79 -0.57 16.43
CA GLY A 57 20.64 -0.75 15.25
C GLY A 57 20.21 -1.87 14.28
N LYS A 58 19.24 -2.72 14.66
CA LYS A 58 18.66 -3.77 13.79
C LYS A 58 17.30 -3.39 13.20
N THR A 59 16.77 -2.20 13.51
CA THR A 59 15.46 -1.75 13.02
C THR A 59 15.51 -1.54 11.51
N LYS A 60 14.55 -2.13 10.81
CA LYS A 60 14.42 -2.03 9.34
C LYS A 60 13.53 -0.84 8.97
N ILE A 61 13.89 -0.12 7.91
CA ILE A 61 13.20 1.11 7.50
C ILE A 61 12.33 0.83 6.28
N ALA A 62 11.06 1.19 6.39
CA ALA A 62 10.08 1.30 5.32
C ALA A 62 9.55 2.74 5.25
N GLY A 63 8.82 3.09 4.19
CA GLY A 63 8.19 4.40 4.15
C GLY A 63 7.35 4.70 2.92
N VAL A 64 7.03 5.97 2.74
CA VAL A 64 6.30 6.47 1.57
C VAL A 64 6.98 7.71 0.99
N PHE A 65 7.19 7.71 -0.32
CA PHE A 65 7.64 8.86 -1.10
C PHE A 65 6.43 9.56 -1.71
N GLY A 66 6.32 10.86 -1.47
CA GLY A 66 5.27 11.72 -2.03
C GLY A 66 5.58 13.19 -1.80
N TYR A 67 4.78 14.08 -2.38
CA TYR A 67 4.90 15.52 -2.10
C TYR A 67 3.60 16.26 -2.41
N PRO A 68 2.94 16.89 -1.42
CA PRO A 68 3.16 16.71 0.03
C PRO A 68 2.79 15.29 0.49
N VAL A 69 3.32 14.82 1.61
CA VAL A 69 3.09 13.44 2.11
C VAL A 69 3.01 13.32 3.63
N GLU A 70 3.29 14.39 4.36
CA GLU A 70 3.33 14.48 5.81
C GLU A 70 1.97 14.14 6.45
N HIS A 71 0.88 14.44 5.76
CA HIS A 71 -0.49 14.12 6.19
C HIS A 71 -0.92 12.68 5.89
N SER A 72 -0.03 11.84 5.37
CA SER A 72 -0.35 10.45 5.07
C SER A 72 -0.69 9.70 6.35
N LEU A 73 -1.78 8.92 6.33
CA LEU A 73 -2.13 8.00 7.41
C LEU A 73 -1.33 6.68 7.32
N SER A 74 -0.60 6.45 6.22
CA SER A 74 0.17 5.20 6.03
C SER A 74 1.16 4.92 7.17
N PRO A 75 1.94 5.88 7.68
CA PRO A 75 2.82 5.67 8.84
C PRO A 75 2.08 5.14 10.07
N LEU A 76 0.91 5.70 10.40
CA LEU A 76 0.13 5.23 11.55
C LEU A 76 -0.26 3.76 11.38
N PHE A 77 -0.83 3.40 10.23
CA PHE A 77 -1.29 2.04 9.96
C PHE A 77 -0.15 1.02 9.93
N HIS A 78 0.94 1.33 9.23
CA HIS A 78 2.06 0.40 9.09
C HIS A 78 2.80 0.19 10.41
N ASN A 79 3.05 1.25 11.19
CA ASN A 79 3.71 1.10 12.48
C ASN A 79 2.85 0.33 13.50
N ALA A 80 1.52 0.57 13.52
CA ALA A 80 0.61 -0.21 14.34
C ALA A 80 0.63 -1.71 13.95
N ALA A 81 0.64 -2.01 12.65
CA ALA A 81 0.75 -3.38 12.15
C ALA A 81 2.11 -4.02 12.52
N PHE A 82 3.22 -3.28 12.43
CA PHE A 82 4.54 -3.76 12.82
C PHE A 82 4.61 -4.07 14.31
N ALA A 83 4.12 -3.18 15.17
CA ALA A 83 4.03 -3.40 16.60
C ALA A 83 3.19 -4.65 16.92
N ARG A 84 1.99 -4.76 16.35
CA ARG A 84 1.08 -5.90 16.57
C ARG A 84 1.67 -7.25 16.13
N LEU A 85 2.56 -7.24 15.14
CA LEU A 85 3.21 -8.43 14.59
C LEU A 85 4.60 -8.71 15.20
N GLY A 86 5.06 -7.87 16.15
CA GLY A 86 6.40 -8.01 16.75
C GLY A 86 7.54 -7.78 15.75
N LEU A 87 7.30 -6.99 14.71
CA LEU A 87 8.30 -6.71 13.66
C LEU A 87 9.14 -5.50 14.06
N ASN A 88 10.48 -5.65 14.10
CA ASN A 88 11.41 -4.56 14.36
C ASN A 88 11.58 -3.65 13.12
N PHE A 89 10.51 -2.92 12.78
CA PHE A 89 10.41 -2.07 11.60
C PHE A 89 9.87 -0.70 11.99
N VAL A 90 10.24 0.31 11.23
CA VAL A 90 9.66 1.66 11.28
C VAL A 90 9.19 2.06 9.89
N TYR A 91 8.04 2.74 9.82
CA TYR A 91 7.50 3.32 8.60
C TYR A 91 7.44 4.84 8.71
N LEU A 92 8.07 5.54 7.76
CA LEU A 92 8.16 7.01 7.77
C LEU A 92 7.62 7.65 6.48
N PRO A 93 7.02 8.85 6.55
CA PRO A 93 6.77 9.68 5.38
C PRO A 93 8.06 10.41 4.96
N PHE A 94 8.39 10.38 3.67
CA PHE A 94 9.53 11.10 3.10
C PHE A 94 9.03 12.09 2.03
N PRO A 95 9.06 13.41 2.30
CA PRO A 95 8.62 14.43 1.36
C PRO A 95 9.66 14.64 0.25
N VAL A 96 9.57 13.84 -0.80
CA VAL A 96 10.48 13.88 -1.94
C VAL A 96 9.94 14.87 -2.96
N LYS A 97 10.62 16.00 -3.20
CA LYS A 97 10.12 16.99 -4.17
C LYS A 97 10.14 16.46 -5.60
N PRO A 98 9.26 16.95 -6.50
CA PRO A 98 9.44 16.75 -7.94
C PRO A 98 10.85 17.15 -8.38
N GLY A 99 11.55 16.28 -9.09
CA GLY A 99 12.95 16.48 -9.48
C GLY A 99 13.97 15.71 -8.62
N GLU A 100 13.64 15.40 -7.37
CA GLU A 100 14.54 14.68 -6.44
C GLU A 100 14.32 13.17 -6.43
N LEU A 101 13.32 12.68 -7.18
CA LEU A 101 12.89 11.28 -7.16
C LEU A 101 14.01 10.29 -7.49
N LYS A 102 14.88 10.61 -8.45
CA LYS A 102 16.02 9.75 -8.80
C LYS A 102 16.95 9.53 -7.61
N ILE A 103 17.30 10.61 -6.90
CA ILE A 103 18.18 10.57 -5.73
C ILE A 103 17.50 9.80 -4.59
N ALA A 104 16.22 10.06 -4.36
CA ALA A 104 15.44 9.34 -3.35
C ALA A 104 15.34 7.83 -3.65
N VAL A 105 15.17 7.42 -4.90
CA VAL A 105 15.16 5.99 -5.27
C VAL A 105 16.53 5.35 -5.09
N GLN A 106 17.62 6.07 -5.35
CA GLN A 106 18.97 5.59 -5.08
C GLN A 106 19.21 5.36 -3.58
N SER A 107 18.71 6.26 -2.72
CA SER A 107 18.88 6.14 -1.28
C SER A 107 18.23 4.90 -0.67
N ILE A 108 17.22 4.31 -1.34
CA ILE A 108 16.62 3.03 -0.93
C ILE A 108 17.70 1.95 -0.80
N ARG A 109 18.66 1.91 -1.74
CA ARG A 109 19.78 0.96 -1.70
C ARG A 109 20.80 1.35 -0.65
N SER A 110 21.23 2.61 -0.65
CA SER A 110 22.26 3.11 0.26
C SER A 110 21.89 2.97 1.74
N LEU A 111 20.61 3.17 2.07
CA LEU A 111 20.07 3.05 3.42
C LEU A 111 19.54 1.65 3.74
N ASN A 112 19.70 0.70 2.81
CA ASN A 112 19.16 -0.67 2.92
C ASN A 112 17.69 -0.70 3.36
N MET A 113 16.88 0.18 2.79
CA MET A 113 15.45 0.25 3.09
C MET A 113 14.78 -0.99 2.50
N ILE A 114 13.87 -1.60 3.25
CA ILE A 114 13.20 -2.85 2.85
C ILE A 114 12.17 -2.64 1.74
N GLY A 115 11.61 -1.44 1.65
CA GLY A 115 10.63 -1.09 0.64
C GLY A 115 10.01 0.29 0.89
N ILE A 116 9.49 0.85 -0.18
CA ILE A 116 8.93 2.21 -0.21
C ILE A 116 7.60 2.17 -0.94
N ASN A 117 6.55 2.72 -0.35
CA ASN A 117 5.37 3.10 -1.11
C ASN A 117 5.63 4.39 -1.89
N VAL A 118 5.00 4.52 -3.04
CA VAL A 118 5.09 5.70 -3.88
C VAL A 118 3.69 6.26 -4.05
N THR A 119 3.53 7.55 -3.79
CA THR A 119 2.26 8.27 -3.99
C THR A 119 2.46 9.49 -4.87
N ILE A 120 1.40 10.26 -5.06
CA ILE A 120 1.39 11.48 -5.87
C ILE A 120 2.57 12.39 -5.44
N PRO A 121 3.31 12.98 -6.39
CA PRO A 121 3.15 12.92 -7.85
C PRO A 121 4.05 11.89 -8.55
N HIS A 122 4.56 10.89 -7.84
CA HIS A 122 5.70 10.08 -8.27
C HIS A 122 5.36 8.72 -8.90
N LYS A 123 4.11 8.27 -8.84
CA LYS A 123 3.72 6.89 -9.22
C LYS A 123 4.11 6.52 -10.66
N GLU A 124 4.04 7.46 -11.60
CA GLU A 124 4.45 7.28 -13.01
C GLU A 124 5.93 7.59 -13.23
N LYS A 125 6.46 8.57 -12.50
CA LYS A 125 7.83 9.07 -12.70
C LYS A 125 8.89 8.13 -12.14
N VAL A 126 8.49 7.17 -11.32
CA VAL A 126 9.41 6.25 -10.64
C VAL A 126 9.87 5.09 -11.52
N LEU A 127 9.10 4.73 -12.56
CA LEU A 127 9.37 3.55 -13.40
C LEU A 127 10.80 3.50 -13.96
N PRO A 128 11.40 4.59 -14.49
CA PRO A 128 12.74 4.57 -15.07
C PRO A 128 13.87 4.32 -14.06
N TYR A 129 13.57 4.33 -12.75
CA TYR A 129 14.57 4.18 -11.68
C TYR A 129 14.54 2.80 -11.01
N LEU A 130 13.72 1.88 -11.53
CA LEU A 130 13.56 0.52 -11.01
C LEU A 130 14.27 -0.49 -11.90
N ASP A 131 14.76 -1.57 -11.29
CA ASP A 131 15.46 -2.64 -12.02
C ASP A 131 14.44 -3.59 -12.67
N GLU A 132 13.32 -3.84 -11.99
CA GLU A 132 12.22 -4.64 -12.50
C GLU A 132 10.88 -4.02 -12.18
N ILE A 133 9.89 -4.32 -13.03
CA ILE A 133 8.51 -3.88 -12.86
C ILE A 133 7.63 -5.09 -13.13
N SER A 134 6.70 -5.35 -12.21
CA SER A 134 5.71 -6.42 -12.38
C SER A 134 4.92 -6.25 -13.70
N PRO A 135 4.52 -7.34 -14.37
CA PRO A 135 3.75 -7.26 -15.61
C PRO A 135 2.51 -6.37 -15.48
N GLU A 136 1.80 -6.45 -14.36
CA GLU A 136 0.63 -5.64 -14.06
C GLU A 136 0.99 -4.15 -13.97
N ALA A 137 2.04 -3.79 -13.23
CA ALA A 137 2.47 -2.40 -13.12
C ALA A 137 3.02 -1.84 -14.43
N LYS A 138 3.63 -2.68 -15.30
CA LYS A 138 4.05 -2.27 -16.65
C LYS A 138 2.85 -1.90 -17.52
N VAL A 139 1.79 -2.70 -17.49
CA VAL A 139 0.55 -2.40 -18.23
C VAL A 139 -0.15 -1.17 -17.64
N ILE A 140 -0.20 -1.06 -16.31
CA ILE A 140 -0.80 0.07 -15.61
C ILE A 140 -0.03 1.38 -15.83
N GLY A 141 1.28 1.31 -16.10
CA GLY A 141 2.15 2.48 -16.26
C GLY A 141 2.45 3.20 -14.95
N THR A 142 2.09 2.63 -13.80
CA THR A 142 2.30 3.26 -12.48
C THR A 142 2.73 2.24 -11.43
N VAL A 143 3.59 2.67 -10.51
CA VAL A 143 4.07 1.89 -9.36
C VAL A 143 3.69 2.62 -8.07
N ASN A 144 3.08 1.90 -7.14
CA ASN A 144 2.75 2.42 -5.79
C ASN A 144 3.56 1.73 -4.68
N THR A 145 4.33 0.69 -5.01
CA THR A 145 5.11 -0.11 -4.06
C THR A 145 6.42 -0.56 -4.70
N ILE A 146 7.54 -0.22 -4.06
CA ILE A 146 8.89 -0.66 -4.40
C ILE A 146 9.35 -1.63 -3.33
N HIS A 147 9.82 -2.79 -3.75
CA HIS A 147 10.49 -3.76 -2.89
C HIS A 147 11.98 -3.76 -3.20
N ASN A 148 12.80 -3.64 -2.16
CA ASN A 148 14.25 -3.78 -2.29
C ASN A 148 14.65 -5.23 -1.96
N LYS A 149 14.95 -6.00 -3.01
CA LYS A 149 15.47 -7.36 -2.89
C LYS A 149 16.98 -7.33 -3.03
N GLU A 150 17.68 -7.15 -1.90
CA GLU A 150 19.16 -7.20 -1.85
C GLU A 150 19.82 -6.24 -2.84
N GLY A 151 19.31 -5.00 -2.92
CA GLY A 151 19.79 -3.97 -3.85
C GLY A 151 19.05 -3.93 -5.18
N LYS A 152 18.23 -4.94 -5.51
CA LYS A 152 17.38 -4.96 -6.69
C LYS A 152 16.00 -4.38 -6.39
N LEU A 153 15.66 -3.25 -7.00
CA LEU A 153 14.37 -2.59 -6.80
C LEU A 153 13.32 -3.09 -7.79
N ILE A 154 12.27 -3.67 -7.24
CA ILE A 154 11.16 -4.24 -8.00
C ILE A 154 9.89 -3.43 -7.73
N GLY A 155 9.26 -2.93 -8.79
CA GLY A 155 8.04 -2.12 -8.76
C GLY A 155 6.76 -2.92 -8.91
N TYR A 156 5.78 -2.62 -8.06
CA TYR A 156 4.45 -3.20 -8.06
C TYR A 156 3.37 -2.12 -8.01
N ASN A 157 2.20 -2.49 -8.52
CA ASN A 157 0.97 -1.75 -8.31
C ASN A 157 -0.03 -2.63 -7.55
N THR A 158 -0.32 -2.26 -6.31
CA THR A 158 -1.22 -3.03 -5.42
C THR A 158 -2.63 -2.47 -5.35
N ASP A 159 -2.91 -1.31 -5.96
CA ASP A 159 -4.21 -0.63 -5.85
C ASP A 159 -5.33 -1.49 -6.48
N GLY A 160 -5.06 -2.11 -7.64
CA GLY A 160 -6.02 -2.98 -8.34
C GLY A 160 -6.35 -4.27 -7.59
N ASP A 161 -5.33 -5.02 -7.18
CA ASP A 161 -5.51 -6.27 -6.44
C ASP A 161 -6.15 -6.03 -5.06
N GLY A 162 -5.74 -4.97 -4.37
CA GLY A 162 -6.34 -4.55 -3.10
C GLY A 162 -7.82 -4.20 -3.23
N PHE A 163 -8.22 -3.57 -4.34
CA PHE A 163 -9.63 -3.30 -4.64
C PHE A 163 -10.42 -4.60 -4.84
N ILE A 164 -9.92 -5.54 -5.64
CA ILE A 164 -10.60 -6.82 -5.89
C ILE A 164 -10.74 -7.64 -4.61
N GLU A 165 -9.66 -7.72 -3.80
CA GLU A 165 -9.71 -8.41 -2.52
C GLU A 165 -10.75 -7.78 -1.59
N SER A 166 -10.79 -6.46 -1.51
CA SER A 166 -11.79 -5.73 -0.74
C SER A 166 -13.22 -6.01 -1.23
N LEU A 167 -13.43 -5.95 -2.54
CA LEU A 167 -14.74 -6.18 -3.15
C LEU A 167 -15.28 -7.59 -2.84
N LYS A 168 -14.42 -8.60 -2.96
CA LYS A 168 -14.80 -10.00 -2.66
C LYS A 168 -15.00 -10.24 -1.17
N LYS A 169 -14.03 -9.88 -0.33
CA LYS A 169 -14.03 -10.25 1.09
C LYS A 169 -14.94 -9.37 1.95
N GLN A 170 -14.98 -8.07 1.68
CA GLN A 170 -15.77 -7.12 2.48
C GLN A 170 -17.09 -6.75 1.80
N GLY A 171 -17.07 -6.68 0.47
CA GLY A 171 -18.29 -6.44 -0.31
C GLY A 171 -19.13 -7.70 -0.48
N GLY A 172 -18.57 -8.90 -0.25
CA GLY A 172 -19.25 -10.15 -0.55
C GLY A 172 -19.59 -10.30 -2.04
N PHE A 173 -18.87 -9.59 -2.91
CA PHE A 173 -19.22 -9.43 -4.32
C PHE A 173 -18.10 -9.95 -5.22
N ASP A 174 -18.43 -10.92 -6.09
CA ASP A 174 -17.54 -11.36 -7.15
C ASP A 174 -17.86 -10.60 -8.46
N PRO A 175 -16.92 -9.81 -9.01
CA PRO A 175 -17.15 -9.08 -10.25
C PRO A 175 -17.20 -9.99 -11.50
N LYS A 176 -16.87 -11.27 -11.39
CA LYS A 176 -16.87 -12.19 -12.54
C LYS A 176 -18.22 -12.22 -13.26
N ASP A 177 -18.17 -12.15 -14.59
CA ASP A 177 -19.32 -12.14 -15.52
C ASP A 177 -20.29 -10.96 -15.33
N LYS A 178 -19.91 -9.91 -14.59
CA LYS A 178 -20.73 -8.70 -14.36
C LYS A 178 -20.38 -7.57 -15.32
N ASN A 179 -21.35 -6.70 -15.56
CA ASN A 179 -21.12 -5.41 -16.22
C ASN A 179 -20.76 -4.38 -15.14
N VAL A 180 -19.67 -3.65 -15.35
CA VAL A 180 -19.17 -2.64 -14.40
C VAL A 180 -19.19 -1.27 -15.06
N PHE A 181 -19.76 -0.31 -14.33
CA PHE A 181 -19.70 1.10 -14.65
C PHE A 181 -18.69 1.78 -13.72
N LEU A 182 -17.63 2.36 -14.27
CA LEU A 182 -16.52 2.97 -13.54
C LEU A 182 -16.45 4.47 -13.83
N LEU A 183 -16.50 5.27 -12.75
CA LEU A 183 -16.37 6.71 -12.80
C LEU A 183 -14.92 7.14 -12.54
N GLY A 184 -14.33 7.84 -13.50
CA GLY A 184 -12.98 8.40 -13.46
C GLY A 184 -11.99 7.71 -14.39
N ALA A 185 -10.97 8.45 -14.83
CA ALA A 185 -9.87 7.97 -15.68
C ALA A 185 -8.47 8.23 -15.08
N GLY A 186 -8.37 8.47 -13.76
CA GLY A 186 -7.07 8.66 -13.09
C GLY A 186 -6.33 7.34 -12.83
N GLY A 187 -5.11 7.41 -12.28
CA GLY A 187 -4.27 6.22 -12.05
C GLY A 187 -4.93 5.12 -11.21
N ALA A 188 -5.77 5.46 -10.24
CA ALA A 188 -6.55 4.48 -9.48
C ALA A 188 -7.62 3.79 -10.34
N ALA A 189 -8.33 4.54 -11.18
CA ALA A 189 -9.33 3.98 -12.10
C ALA A 189 -8.68 3.05 -13.12
N TYR A 190 -7.47 3.38 -13.61
CA TYR A 190 -6.73 2.51 -14.52
C TYR A 190 -6.33 1.18 -13.84
N ALA A 191 -5.77 1.24 -12.62
CA ALA A 191 -5.41 0.05 -11.86
C ALA A 191 -6.63 -0.83 -11.53
N ILE A 192 -7.75 -0.23 -11.14
CA ILE A 192 -9.02 -0.93 -10.86
C ILE A 192 -9.61 -1.54 -12.14
N SER A 193 -9.62 -0.81 -13.25
CA SER A 193 -10.11 -1.29 -14.55
C SER A 193 -9.37 -2.55 -14.97
N PHE A 194 -8.04 -2.50 -14.91
CA PHE A 194 -7.19 -3.63 -15.26
C PHE A 194 -7.47 -4.84 -14.35
N ALA A 195 -7.56 -4.62 -13.04
CA ALA A 195 -7.84 -5.68 -12.08
C ALA A 195 -9.23 -6.31 -12.29
N LEU A 196 -10.25 -5.52 -12.61
CA LEU A 196 -11.59 -6.01 -12.94
C LEU A 196 -11.59 -6.87 -14.21
N ILE A 197 -10.92 -6.40 -15.28
CA ILE A 197 -10.78 -7.14 -16.55
C ILE A 197 -10.07 -8.48 -16.30
N LYS A 198 -8.96 -8.46 -15.55
CA LYS A 198 -8.22 -9.68 -15.16
C LYS A 198 -9.06 -10.66 -14.33
N ASN A 199 -10.07 -10.17 -13.61
CA ASN A 199 -11.01 -10.99 -12.82
C ASN A 199 -12.27 -11.40 -13.61
N GLY A 200 -12.31 -11.17 -14.93
CA GLY A 200 -13.32 -11.75 -15.81
C GLY A 200 -14.67 -11.05 -15.78
N ILE A 201 -14.70 -9.71 -15.65
CA ILE A 201 -15.94 -8.95 -15.89
C ILE A 201 -16.43 -9.16 -17.34
N LYS A 202 -17.75 -9.03 -17.56
CA LYS A 202 -18.38 -9.15 -18.88
C LYS A 202 -18.24 -7.89 -19.72
N LYS A 203 -18.36 -6.72 -19.10
CA LYS A 203 -18.29 -5.41 -19.78
C LYS A 203 -17.79 -4.35 -18.81
N LEU A 204 -16.91 -3.47 -19.29
CA LEU A 204 -16.51 -2.25 -18.59
C LEU A 204 -17.06 -1.03 -19.34
N ILE A 205 -17.70 -0.13 -18.62
CA ILE A 205 -18.09 1.20 -19.12
C ILE A 205 -17.33 2.21 -18.26
N LEU A 206 -16.39 2.93 -18.87
CA LEU A 206 -15.61 3.96 -18.19
C LEU A 206 -16.15 5.33 -18.59
N VAL A 207 -16.41 6.19 -17.60
CA VAL A 207 -16.88 7.55 -17.81
C VAL A 207 -15.98 8.52 -17.07
N ASN A 208 -15.56 9.59 -17.76
CA ASN A 208 -14.73 10.65 -17.18
C ASN A 208 -15.21 12.01 -17.68
N ARG A 209 -14.94 13.07 -16.91
CA ARG A 209 -15.14 14.45 -17.37
C ARG A 209 -14.15 14.77 -18.50
N THR A 210 -14.58 15.60 -19.45
CA THR A 210 -13.72 16.24 -20.45
C THR A 210 -13.01 17.45 -19.87
#